data_AF-A0A2N1JIV4-F1
#
_entry.id   AF-A0A2N1JIV4-F1
#
_cell.length_a   1.000
_cell.length_b   1.000
_cell.length_c   1.000
_cell.angle_alpha   90.00
_cell.angle_beta   90.00
_cell.angle_gamma   90.00
#
_symmetry.space_group_name_H-M   'P 1'
#
loop_
_entity.id
_entity.type
_entity.pdbx_description
1 polymer ?
#
loop_
_entity_poly.entity_id
_entity_poly.type
_entity_poly.pdbx_seq_one_letter_code
_entity_poly.pdbx_strand_id
1 'polypeptide(L)' 'MLTAQGYEPRRESDENGDAVILANCPFDSLAREHTELVCSANLSLLRGVLDGLHCDQLQAHGEPHAGRCCVAIRPQG' A
#
# COMPACT_ATOMS: atom_id res chain seq x y z
N MET A 1 -4.04 9.63 8.13
CA MET A 1 -2.83 10.11 7.44
C MET A 1 -2.82 9.69 5.97
N LEU A 2 -2.89 8.38 5.64
CA LEU A 2 -2.98 7.92 4.24
C LEU A 2 -4.18 8.49 3.47
N THR A 3 -5.34 8.60 4.11
CA THR A 3 -6.52 9.28 3.53
C THR A 3 -6.26 10.74 3.13
N ALA A 4 -5.45 11.46 3.91
CA ALA A 4 -5.07 12.83 3.59
C ALA A 4 -4.10 12.91 2.40
N GLN A 5 -3.45 11.80 2.04
CA GLN A 5 -2.59 11.66 0.86
C GLN A 5 -3.35 11.06 -0.35
N GLY A 6 -4.68 10.97 -0.27
CA GLY A 6 -5.53 10.47 -1.35
C GLY A 6 -5.70 8.95 -1.41
N TYR A 7 -5.12 8.19 -0.48
CA TYR A 7 -5.33 6.74 -0.39
C TYR A 7 -6.64 6.39 0.32
N GLU A 8 -7.21 5.23 -0.01
CA GLU A 8 -8.40 4.66 0.65
C GLU A 8 -8.02 3.41 1.47
N PRO A 9 -7.43 3.56 2.67
CA PRO A 9 -7.06 2.41 3.50
C PRO A 9 -8.29 1.69 4.04
N ARG A 10 -8.27 0.35 3.97
CA ARG A 10 -9.27 -0.54 4.58
C ARG A 10 -8.55 -1.62 5.38
N ARG A 11 -9.09 -1.95 6.55
CA ARG A 11 -8.62 -3.09 7.34
C ARG A 11 -9.32 -4.34 6.83
N GLU A 12 -8.54 -5.36 6.50
CA GLU A 12 -9.02 -6.66 6.08
C GLU A 12 -8.23 -7.74 6.83
N SER A 13 -8.84 -8.91 7.04
CA SER A 13 -8.18 -10.07 7.58
C SER A 13 -8.33 -11.20 6.56
N ASP A 14 -7.22 -11.80 6.17
CA ASP A 14 -7.18 -12.92 5.22
C ASP A 14 -6.42 -14.12 5.82
N GLU A 15 -6.15 -15.13 5.00
CA GLU A 15 -5.40 -16.33 5.41
C GLU A 15 -3.98 -16.02 5.90
N ASN A 16 -3.43 -14.84 5.57
CA ASN A 16 -2.13 -14.34 6.00
C ASN A 16 -2.23 -13.40 7.22
N GLY A 17 -3.42 -13.24 7.81
CA GLY A 17 -3.66 -12.42 9.01
C GLY A 17 -4.21 -11.03 8.69
N ASP A 18 -4.07 -10.11 9.65
CA ASP A 18 -4.56 -8.74 9.52
C ASP A 18 -3.72 -7.93 8.53
N ALA A 19 -4.39 -7.12 7.72
CA ALA A 19 -3.77 -6.23 6.75
C ALA A 19 -4.51 -4.90 6.65
N VAL A 20 -3.79 -3.87 6.20
CA VAL A 20 -4.37 -2.66 5.64
C VAL A 20 -4.14 -2.68 4.14
N ILE A 21 -5.22 -2.86 3.39
CA ILE A 21 -5.23 -2.74 1.93
C ILE A 21 -5.61 -1.31 1.54
N LEU A 22 -5.18 -0.89 0.36
CA LEU A 22 -5.49 0.43 -0.18
C LEU A 22 -6.45 0.25 -1.35
N ALA A 23 -7.71 0.61 -1.17
CA ALA A 23 -8.78 0.35 -2.14
C ALA A 23 -8.66 1.15 -3.44
N ASN A 24 -7.77 2.13 -3.48
CA ASN A 24 -7.44 2.89 -4.69
C ASN A 24 -5.91 3.00 -4.86
N CYS A 25 -5.50 3.36 -6.08
CA CYS A 25 -4.19 3.94 -6.33
C CYS A 25 -4.42 5.44 -6.62
N PRO A 26 -3.89 6.38 -5.84
CA PRO A 26 -3.99 7.81 -6.15
C PRO A 26 -3.40 8.16 -7.53
N PHE A 27 -2.51 7.30 -8.02
CA PHE A 27 -1.86 7.39 -9.33
C PHE A 27 -2.49 6.45 -10.37
N ASP A 28 -3.73 5.99 -10.22
CA ASP A 28 -4.36 4.98 -11.10
C ASP A 28 -4.24 5.33 -12.59
N SER A 29 -4.45 6.60 -12.96
CA SER A 29 -4.30 7.05 -14.35
C SER A 29 -2.89 6.78 -14.90
N LEU A 30 -1.86 7.05 -14.10
CA LEU A 30 -0.46 6.80 -14.48
C LEU A 30 -0.12 5.31 -14.39
N ALA A 31 -0.71 4.60 -13.43
CA ALA A 31 -0.51 3.16 -13.24
C ALA A 31 -1.00 2.36 -14.45
N ARG A 32 -2.06 2.80 -15.13
CA ARG A 32 -2.56 2.13 -16.34
C ARG A 32 -1.56 2.12 -17.50
N GLU A 33 -0.73 3.15 -17.58
CA GLU A 33 0.29 3.29 -18.63
C GLU A 33 1.65 2.74 -18.18
N HIS A 34 1.96 2.82 -16.88
CA HIS A 34 3.25 2.49 -16.31
C HIS A 34 3.14 1.71 -14.98
N THR A 35 2.45 0.57 -15.00
CA THR A 35 2.11 -0.21 -13.80
C THR A 35 3.32 -0.48 -12.90
N GLU A 36 4.40 -1.03 -13.46
CA GLU A 36 5.58 -1.44 -12.69
C GLU A 36 6.28 -0.25 -12.01
N LEU A 37 6.41 0.87 -12.73
CA LEU A 37 7.01 2.09 -12.22
C LEU A 37 6.17 2.69 -11.08
N VAL A 38 4.85 2.78 -11.27
CA VAL A 38 3.96 3.36 -10.26
C VAL A 38 3.86 2.46 -9.03
N CYS A 39 3.85 1.14 -9.22
CA CYS A 39 3.81 0.20 -8.11
C CYS A 39 5.09 0.19 -7.28
N SER A 40 6.26 0.22 -7.92
CA SER A 40 7.53 0.33 -7.20
C SER A 40 7.66 1.67 -6.46
N ALA A 41 7.17 2.76 -7.06
CA ALA A 41 7.10 4.07 -6.40
C ALA A 41 6.16 4.06 -5.19
N ASN A 42 4.95 3.52 -5.30
CA ASN A 42 4.01 3.38 -4.18
C ASN A 42 4.59 2.56 -3.04
N LEU A 43 5.24 1.43 -3.36
CA LEU A 43 5.86 0.58 -2.36
C LEU A 43 6.96 1.32 -1.60
N SER A 44 7.81 2.06 -2.33
CA SER A 44 8.90 2.85 -1.73
C SER A 44 8.37 4.00 -0.88
N LEU A 45 7.33 4.69 -1.34
CA LEU A 45 6.66 5.75 -0.60
C LEU A 45 6.09 5.23 0.72
N LEU A 46 5.33 4.14 0.67
CA LEU A 46 4.66 3.59 1.87
C LEU A 46 5.67 3.02 2.86
N ARG A 47 6.78 2.43 2.40
CA ARG A 47 7.91 2.08 3.28
C ARG A 47 8.46 3.31 4.00
N GLY A 48 8.78 4.37 3.27
CA GLY A 48 9.27 5.61 3.87
C GLY A 48 8.29 6.27 4.85
N VAL A 49 6.97 6.15 4.59
CA VAL A 49 5.94 6.61 5.54
C VAL A 49 5.94 5.79 6.83
N LEU A 50 6.04 4.46 6.74
CA LEU A 50 6.11 3.60 7.93
C LEU A 50 7.38 3.86 8.74
N ASP A 51 8.52 3.98 8.06
CA ASP A 51 9.81 4.29 8.67
C ASP A 51 9.78 5.66 9.37
N GLY A 52 9.26 6.69 8.70
CA GLY A 52 9.16 8.05 9.25
C GLY A 52 8.15 8.19 10.40
N LEU A 53 7.22 7.24 10.53
CA LEU A 53 6.28 7.15 11.65
C LEU A 53 6.73 6.19 12.75
N HIS A 54 7.92 5.58 12.63
CA HIS A 54 8.44 4.58 13.56
C HIS A 54 7.46 3.42 13.81
N CYS A 55 6.81 2.95 12.74
CA CYS A 55 5.89 1.83 12.79
C CYS A 55 6.63 0.50 12.59
N ASP A 56 7.54 0.18 13.50
CA ASP A 56 8.47 -0.97 13.40
C ASP A 56 7.78 -2.34 13.44
N GLN A 57 6.49 -2.38 13.80
CA GLN A 57 5.66 -3.58 13.78
C GLN A 57 4.86 -3.75 12.49
N LEU A 58 5.05 -2.88 11.49
CA LEU A 58 4.33 -2.91 10.21
C LEU A 58 5.31 -2.89 9.04
N GLN A 59 4.98 -3.62 7.99
CA GLN A 59 5.75 -3.65 6.75
C GLN A 59 4.84 -3.46 5.53
N ALA A 60 5.32 -2.70 4.54
CA ALA A 60 4.66 -2.55 3.26
C ALA A 60 5.15 -3.61 2.25
N HIS A 61 4.20 -4.33 1.65
CA HIS A 61 4.42 -5.43 0.72
C HIS A 61 3.84 -5.12 -0.65
N GLY A 62 4.58 -5.47 -1.71
CA GLY A 62 4.05 -5.47 -3.07
C GLY A 62 3.10 -6.65 -3.26
N GLU A 63 1.80 -6.37 -3.33
CA GLU A 63 0.72 -7.34 -3.52
C GLU A 63 -0.21 -6.85 -4.66
N PRO A 64 0.18 -7.03 -5.94
CA PRO A 64 -0.62 -6.60 -7.07
C PRO A 64 -1.99 -7.29 -7.09
N HIS A 65 -3.07 -6.51 -7.24
CA HIS A 65 -4.42 -7.04 -7.33
C HIS A 65 -5.30 -6.13 -8.18
N ALA A 66 -6.25 -6.71 -8.93
CA ALA A 66 -7.19 -5.94 -9.72
C ALA A 66 -8.11 -5.09 -8.82
N GLY A 67 -8.29 -3.81 -9.17
CA GLY A 67 -9.25 -2.93 -8.49
C GLY A 67 -8.81 -2.40 -7.12
N ARG A 68 -7.53 -2.55 -6.74
CA ARG A 68 -6.94 -1.92 -5.54
C ARG A 68 -5.47 -1.56 -5.80
N CYS A 69 -4.83 -0.84 -4.86
CA CYS A 69 -3.40 -0.58 -4.93
C CYS A 69 -2.61 -1.89 -4.91
N CYS A 70 -1.44 -1.89 -5.55
CA CYS A 70 -0.47 -2.98 -5.52
C CYS A 70 0.35 -3.06 -4.22
N VAL A 71 -0.02 -2.30 -3.19
CA VAL A 71 0.66 -2.32 -1.90
C VAL A 71 -0.33 -2.60 -0.78
N ALA A 72 0.02 -3.55 0.07
CA ALA A 72 -0.65 -3.83 1.34
C ALA A 72 0.32 -3.56 2.49
N ILE A 73 -0.21 -3.18 3.65
CA ILE A 73 0.55 -3.02 4.89
C ILE A 73 0.15 -4.14 5.84
N ARG A 74 1.12 -4.90 6.33
CA ARG A 74 0.90 -6.05 7.22
C ARG A 74 1.76 -5.94 8.47
N PRO A 75 1.41 -6.64 9.56
CA PRO A 75 2.31 -6.83 10.68
C PRO A 75 3.67 -7.37 10.22
N GLN A 76 4.73 -6.82 10.79
CA GLN A 76 6.06 -7.39 10.68
C GLN A 76 6.07 -8.70 11.48
N GLY A 77 6.40 -9.81 10.81
CA GLY A 77 6.49 -11.13 11.44
C GLY A 77 7.64 -11.26 12.43
#